data_AF-R7JAC8-F1
#
_entry.id   AF-R7JAC8-F1
#
_cell.length_a   1.000
_cell.length_b   1.000
_cell.length_c   1.000
_cell.angle_alpha   90.00
_cell.angle_beta   90.00
_cell.angle_gamma   90.00
#
_symmetry.space_group_name_H-M   'P 1'
#
loop_
_entity.id
_entity.type
_entity.pdbx_description
1 polymer ?
#
loop_
_entity_poly.entity_id
_entity_poly.type
_entity_poly.pdbx_seq_one_letter_code
_entity_poly.pdbx_strand_id
1 'polypeptide(L)'
;MTGADGHSIKFTRWALNVTNKSSYILRHVNNYANWATYYNAKAEGGTAALNRFFGSTANPYRVYWAVDNNYSSNTAGDFNQFNDATPNWKAMLNVTGDTHTTNVDYCFENTMAANQQIQGFTTGVLLEGKYAINGKTDVDLFTLGSSSAVYDETKMLEFINATLGKTGDDQYIFDESSLQGGITIDTEDEFTKYFKTKNGGIAMTSEDAKKLMADQSVAQINYYQTGKTYYWTRPIKHFGDYYTPIYKNGLPADYYDDARDYNDNDHLGRYGVVRNNWYELNITSVSGPGYPEIPEIPTDPGDPDDSGEGFVKMEINILSWAKRTQDVDL
;
A
#
# COMPACT_ATOMS: atom_id res chain seq x y z
N MET A 1 4.76 -16.96 -1.40
CA MET A 1 5.50 -16.78 -2.67
C MET A 1 6.99 -16.98 -2.40
N THR A 2 7.72 -17.61 -3.32
CA THR A 2 9.19 -17.82 -3.24
C THR A 2 9.88 -16.94 -4.27
N GLY A 3 10.80 -16.08 -3.83
CA GLY A 3 11.67 -15.27 -4.69
C GLY A 3 12.90 -16.04 -5.17
N ALA A 4 13.62 -15.46 -6.15
CA ALA A 4 14.73 -16.12 -6.86
C ALA A 4 15.96 -16.44 -5.98
N ASP A 5 16.11 -15.80 -4.82
CA ASP A 5 17.33 -15.89 -3.97
C ASP A 5 17.10 -16.64 -2.65
N GLY A 6 16.19 -17.62 -2.61
CA GLY A 6 15.86 -18.36 -1.38
C GLY A 6 15.01 -17.55 -0.39
N HIS A 7 14.53 -16.38 -0.80
CA HIS A 7 13.61 -15.55 -0.05
C HIS A 7 12.17 -16.06 -0.20
N SER A 8 11.33 -15.90 0.83
CA SER A 8 9.91 -16.20 0.72
C SER A 8 9.07 -15.35 1.66
N ILE A 9 7.81 -15.13 1.27
CA ILE A 9 6.82 -14.41 2.07
C ILE A 9 5.56 -15.26 2.20
N LYS A 10 5.05 -15.35 3.42
CA LYS A 10 3.73 -15.90 3.74
C LYS A 10 2.86 -14.81 4.33
N PHE A 11 1.88 -14.33 3.57
CA PHE A 11 0.84 -13.47 4.12
C PHE A 11 -0.03 -14.25 5.10
N THR A 12 -0.34 -13.62 6.22
CA THR A 12 -1.05 -14.24 7.34
C THR A 12 -2.39 -13.58 7.60
N ARG A 13 -2.47 -12.25 7.44
CA ARG A 13 -3.69 -11.48 7.64
C ARG A 13 -3.79 -10.31 6.68
N TRP A 14 -4.99 -9.78 6.53
CA TRP A 14 -5.25 -8.57 5.78
C TRP A 14 -6.40 -7.76 6.41
N ALA A 15 -6.48 -6.48 6.11
CA ALA A 15 -7.60 -5.61 6.46
C ALA A 15 -7.78 -4.54 5.37
N LEU A 16 -9.01 -4.08 5.15
CA LEU A 16 -9.22 -2.85 4.36
C LEU A 16 -8.66 -1.66 5.13
N ASN A 17 -7.99 -0.75 4.43
CA ASN A 17 -7.46 0.49 4.98
C ASN A 17 -7.93 1.69 4.14
N VAL A 18 -7.93 2.88 4.74
CA VAL A 18 -8.43 4.11 4.10
C VAL A 18 -9.89 3.94 3.64
N THR A 19 -10.73 3.34 4.48
CA THR A 19 -12.16 3.17 4.18
C THR A 19 -12.94 4.42 4.56
N ASN A 20 -13.87 4.87 3.71
CA ASN A 20 -14.68 6.07 3.97
C ASN A 20 -15.53 5.91 5.25
N LYS A 21 -15.68 6.99 6.04
CA LYS A 21 -16.56 7.02 7.23
C LYS A 21 -18.00 7.39 6.91
N SER A 22 -18.27 7.89 5.70
CA SER A 22 -19.59 8.35 5.31
C SER A 22 -19.96 7.94 3.88
N SER A 23 -21.25 7.93 3.56
CA SER A 23 -21.74 7.70 2.21
C SER A 23 -23.15 8.27 2.05
N TYR A 24 -23.50 8.69 0.84
CA TYR A 24 -24.90 8.97 0.50
C TYR A 24 -25.74 7.69 0.50
N ILE A 25 -26.98 7.78 0.98
CA ILE A 25 -27.92 6.65 1.00
C ILE A 25 -28.18 6.13 -0.42
N LEU A 26 -28.42 7.05 -1.36
CA LEU A 26 -28.56 6.74 -2.79
C LEU A 26 -27.25 7.07 -3.51
N ARG A 27 -26.97 6.35 -4.60
CA ARG A 27 -25.80 6.66 -5.43
C ARG A 27 -25.94 8.09 -5.95
N HIS A 28 -24.97 8.93 -5.60
CA HIS A 28 -24.95 10.32 -6.00
C HIS A 28 -24.10 10.50 -7.26
N VAL A 29 -24.65 11.25 -8.20
CA VAL A 29 -24.16 11.40 -9.58
C VAL A 29 -24.62 12.78 -10.05
N ASN A 30 -23.70 13.73 -10.16
CA ASN A 30 -24.04 15.14 -10.44
C ASN A 30 -23.44 15.68 -11.73
N ASN A 31 -22.63 14.89 -12.47
CA ASN A 31 -21.86 15.38 -13.62
C ASN A 31 -21.98 14.52 -14.90
N TYR A 32 -23.18 14.02 -15.17
CA TYR A 32 -23.46 13.15 -16.33
C TYR A 32 -23.01 13.74 -17.66
N ALA A 33 -23.26 15.03 -17.90
CA ALA A 33 -22.96 15.68 -19.17
C ALA A 33 -21.45 15.65 -19.44
N ASN A 34 -20.62 15.97 -18.44
CA ASN A 34 -19.17 15.91 -18.61
C ASN A 34 -18.69 14.47 -18.75
N TRP A 35 -19.14 13.56 -17.89
CA TRP A 35 -18.77 12.15 -17.97
C TRP A 35 -19.09 11.53 -19.32
N ALA A 36 -20.17 11.97 -19.99
CA ALA A 36 -20.55 11.49 -21.32
C ALA A 36 -19.59 11.97 -22.42
N THR A 37 -18.81 13.02 -22.15
CA THR A 37 -17.75 13.54 -23.03
C THR A 37 -16.37 13.00 -22.69
N TYR A 38 -16.22 12.29 -21.56
CA TYR A 38 -14.92 11.76 -21.14
C TYR A 38 -14.59 10.49 -21.89
N TYR A 39 -13.69 10.67 -22.85
CA TYR A 39 -13.24 9.68 -23.82
C TYR A 39 -11.73 9.67 -23.78
N ASN A 40 -11.14 8.58 -23.27
CA ASN A 40 -9.68 8.45 -23.24
C ASN A 40 -9.21 7.88 -24.59
N ALA A 41 -8.60 8.74 -25.42
CA ALA A 41 -8.11 8.35 -26.75
C ALA A 41 -6.90 7.40 -26.70
N LYS A 42 -6.27 7.25 -25.53
CA LYS A 42 -5.10 6.40 -25.31
C LYS A 42 -5.46 5.04 -24.68
N ALA A 43 -6.72 4.82 -24.31
CA ALA A 43 -7.21 3.53 -23.82
C ALA A 43 -6.90 2.40 -24.81
N GLU A 44 -6.53 1.22 -24.30
CA GLU A 44 -6.20 0.06 -25.14
C GLU A 44 -7.43 -0.39 -25.95
N GLY A 45 -7.27 -0.56 -27.27
CA GLY A 45 -8.39 -0.89 -28.17
C GLY A 45 -8.53 0.02 -29.40
N GLY A 46 -7.64 1.01 -29.55
CA GLY A 46 -7.23 1.63 -30.82
C GLY A 46 -8.32 1.76 -31.88
N THR A 47 -9.16 2.80 -31.78
CA THR A 47 -9.78 3.63 -32.86
C THR A 47 -11.12 4.25 -32.45
N ALA A 48 -11.74 3.81 -31.35
CA ALA A 48 -12.85 4.52 -30.72
C ALA A 48 -12.49 4.79 -29.27
N ALA A 49 -12.40 6.07 -28.90
CA ALA A 49 -12.19 6.43 -27.51
C ALA A 49 -13.33 5.83 -26.66
N LEU A 50 -12.98 5.18 -25.55
CA LEU A 50 -13.95 4.46 -24.72
C LEU A 50 -14.51 5.39 -23.64
N ASN A 51 -15.84 5.44 -23.53
CA ASN A 51 -16.49 6.00 -22.36
C ASN A 51 -16.59 4.93 -21.28
N ARG A 52 -15.92 5.16 -20.14
CA ARG A 52 -15.87 4.21 -19.01
C ARG A 52 -17.03 4.36 -18.02
N PHE A 53 -17.79 5.44 -18.10
CA PHE A 53 -18.80 5.79 -17.11
C PHE A 53 -20.17 5.17 -17.39
N PHE A 54 -20.50 4.91 -18.65
CA PHE A 54 -21.82 4.43 -19.08
C PHE A 54 -21.76 3.09 -19.79
N GLY A 55 -22.72 2.21 -19.46
CA GLY A 55 -22.94 0.97 -20.21
C GLY A 55 -23.45 1.22 -21.62
N SER A 56 -23.42 0.18 -22.46
CA SER A 56 -23.89 0.25 -23.85
C SER A 56 -25.40 0.09 -24.02
N THR A 57 -26.12 -0.40 -23.00
CA THR A 57 -27.57 -0.61 -23.05
C THR A 57 -28.32 0.56 -22.44
N ALA A 58 -29.17 1.22 -23.25
CA ALA A 58 -30.00 2.34 -22.82
C ALA A 58 -31.22 1.89 -21.99
N ASN A 59 -31.91 2.88 -21.39
CA ASN A 59 -33.18 2.75 -20.65
C ASN A 59 -33.13 2.04 -19.27
N PRO A 60 -32.52 2.65 -18.24
CA PRO A 60 -31.50 3.69 -18.28
C PRO A 60 -30.12 3.08 -18.53
N TYR A 61 -29.15 3.89 -18.98
CA TYR A 61 -27.75 3.45 -18.99
C TYR A 61 -27.30 3.10 -17.58
N ARG A 62 -26.60 1.97 -17.44
CA ARG A 62 -25.90 1.68 -16.19
C ARG A 62 -24.75 2.66 -16.04
N VAL A 63 -24.67 3.30 -14.88
CA VAL A 63 -23.56 4.17 -14.51
C VAL A 63 -22.56 3.37 -13.68
N TYR A 64 -21.27 3.46 -14.02
CA TYR A 64 -20.22 2.71 -13.34
C TYR A 64 -19.45 3.54 -12.30
N TRP A 65 -19.72 4.84 -12.20
CA TRP A 65 -19.06 5.73 -11.24
C TRP A 65 -20.05 6.45 -10.32
N ALA A 66 -19.52 7.12 -9.29
CA ALA A 66 -20.29 7.85 -8.29
C ALA A 66 -19.45 8.99 -7.68
N VAL A 67 -20.14 9.96 -7.07
CA VAL A 67 -19.55 11.06 -6.30
C VAL A 67 -19.91 10.86 -4.83
N ASP A 68 -18.92 10.67 -3.96
CA ASP A 68 -19.13 10.52 -2.53
C ASP A 68 -19.08 11.88 -1.76
N ASN A 69 -19.03 11.82 -0.43
CA ASN A 69 -19.08 13.00 0.43
C ASN A 69 -17.76 13.80 0.44
N ASN A 70 -16.64 13.15 0.21
CA ASN A 70 -15.28 13.68 0.28
C ASN A 70 -14.59 13.43 -1.08
N TYR A 71 -15.23 13.93 -2.14
CA TYR A 71 -14.84 13.63 -3.52
C TYR A 71 -13.75 14.57 -4.06
N SER A 72 -13.82 15.86 -3.71
CA SER A 72 -12.94 16.90 -4.27
C SER A 72 -12.06 17.59 -3.22
N SER A 73 -12.26 17.27 -1.94
CA SER A 73 -11.50 17.83 -0.83
C SER A 73 -11.62 16.87 0.34
N ASN A 74 -10.47 16.37 0.77
CA ASN A 74 -10.36 15.19 1.62
C ASN A 74 -9.36 15.50 2.75
N THR A 75 -9.57 14.90 3.91
CA THR A 75 -8.63 14.92 5.02
C THR A 75 -8.46 13.51 5.58
N ALA A 76 -7.36 13.22 6.26
CA ALA A 76 -7.17 11.91 6.90
C ALA A 76 -8.33 11.55 7.86
N GLY A 77 -8.94 12.56 8.48
CA GLY A 77 -10.08 12.42 9.39
C GLY A 77 -11.33 11.83 8.75
N ASP A 78 -11.47 11.91 7.43
CA ASP A 78 -12.62 11.39 6.68
C ASP A 78 -12.61 9.86 6.54
N PHE A 79 -11.46 9.23 6.78
CA PHE A 79 -11.24 7.80 6.56
C PHE A 79 -10.90 7.07 7.85
N ASN A 80 -11.21 5.77 7.89
CA ASN A 80 -10.59 4.86 8.86
C ASN A 80 -9.22 4.49 8.30
N GLN A 81 -8.17 4.98 8.94
CA GLN A 81 -6.79 4.68 8.61
C GLN A 81 -6.12 4.01 9.80
N PHE A 82 -5.39 2.94 9.55
CA PHE A 82 -4.59 2.25 10.56
C PHE A 82 -3.12 2.63 10.34
N ASN A 83 -2.58 3.43 11.26
CA ASN A 83 -1.17 3.81 11.37
C ASN A 83 -0.57 3.36 12.72
N ASP A 84 -1.38 3.21 13.77
CA ASP A 84 -0.98 2.67 15.08
C ASP A 84 -2.06 1.78 15.75
N ALA A 85 -3.33 1.96 15.35
CA ALA A 85 -4.47 1.22 15.88
C ALA A 85 -4.50 -0.22 15.37
N THR A 86 -5.02 -1.14 16.19
CA THR A 86 -5.18 -2.56 15.80
C THR A 86 -6.24 -2.70 14.70
N PRO A 87 -5.87 -3.05 13.45
CA PRO A 87 -6.83 -3.28 12.38
C PRO A 87 -7.77 -4.43 12.72
N ASN A 88 -8.97 -4.42 12.12
CA ASN A 88 -9.87 -5.58 12.19
C ASN A 88 -9.36 -6.68 11.24
N TRP A 89 -8.31 -7.37 11.67
CA TRP A 89 -7.61 -8.36 10.85
C TRP A 89 -8.51 -9.52 10.44
N LYS A 90 -8.53 -9.79 9.13
CA LYS A 90 -9.02 -11.03 8.54
C LYS A 90 -7.84 -11.97 8.32
N ALA A 91 -8.01 -13.26 8.60
CA ALA A 91 -7.00 -14.25 8.25
C ALA A 91 -6.88 -14.36 6.71
N MET A 92 -5.65 -14.49 6.21
CA MET A 92 -5.42 -14.83 4.81
C MET A 92 -5.95 -16.25 4.54
N LEU A 93 -6.78 -16.39 3.51
CA LEU A 93 -7.27 -17.69 3.08
C LEU A 93 -6.35 -18.23 1.99
N ASN A 94 -5.87 -19.46 2.17
CA ASN A 94 -5.36 -20.25 1.06
C ASN A 94 -6.56 -20.80 0.29
N VAL A 95 -7.13 -20.01 -0.61
CA VAL A 95 -8.25 -20.47 -1.45
C VAL A 95 -7.70 -21.45 -2.48
N THR A 96 -7.90 -22.74 -2.25
CA THR A 96 -7.72 -23.79 -3.27
C THR A 96 -9.08 -24.31 -3.68
N GLY A 97 -9.52 -24.00 -4.90
CA GLY A 97 -10.81 -24.42 -5.45
C GLY A 97 -11.94 -23.43 -5.20
N ASP A 98 -13.09 -23.73 -5.82
CA ASP A 98 -14.29 -22.89 -5.86
C ASP A 98 -15.04 -22.98 -4.51
N THR A 99 -14.50 -22.31 -3.50
CA THR A 99 -15.09 -22.27 -2.17
C THR A 99 -15.57 -20.86 -1.89
N HIS A 100 -16.88 -20.69 -1.73
CA HIS A 100 -17.53 -19.43 -1.34
C HIS A 100 -17.18 -19.05 0.12
N THR A 101 -15.90 -18.94 0.43
CA THR A 101 -15.35 -18.83 1.79
C THR A 101 -15.47 -17.43 2.38
N THR A 102 -15.43 -17.40 3.70
CA THR A 102 -16.07 -16.44 4.61
C THR A 102 -15.23 -15.22 4.99
N ASN A 103 -14.05 -15.00 4.41
CA ASN A 103 -13.19 -13.85 4.74
C ASN A 103 -13.27 -12.78 3.67
N VAL A 104 -14.48 -12.24 3.50
CA VAL A 104 -14.74 -11.03 2.72
C VAL A 104 -14.88 -9.85 3.68
N ASP A 105 -14.67 -8.64 3.18
CA ASP A 105 -14.90 -7.43 3.95
C ASP A 105 -15.66 -6.39 3.13
N TYR A 106 -16.22 -5.41 3.81
CA TYR A 106 -17.07 -4.39 3.22
C TYR A 106 -16.62 -3.01 3.68
N CYS A 107 -16.66 -2.06 2.75
CA CYS A 107 -16.44 -0.65 3.04
C CYS A 107 -17.52 0.19 2.35
N PHE A 108 -17.65 1.44 2.80
CA PHE A 108 -18.42 2.41 2.06
C PHE A 108 -17.73 2.76 0.74
N GLU A 109 -18.54 3.25 -0.20
CA GLU A 109 -18.06 3.86 -1.42
C GLU A 109 -17.05 4.97 -1.10
N ASN A 110 -15.90 4.92 -1.76
CA ASN A 110 -14.81 5.89 -1.67
C ASN A 110 -14.40 6.21 -3.11
N THR A 111 -14.83 7.37 -3.58
CA THR A 111 -14.57 7.88 -4.93
C THR A 111 -14.04 9.29 -4.83
N MET A 112 -13.27 9.70 -5.83
CA MET A 112 -12.57 10.98 -5.78
C MET A 112 -12.38 11.55 -7.18
N ALA A 113 -12.20 12.87 -7.24
CA ALA A 113 -11.74 13.57 -8.43
C ALA A 113 -10.34 13.06 -8.84
N ALA A 114 -9.97 13.20 -10.12
CA ALA A 114 -8.73 12.62 -10.62
C ALA A 114 -7.50 13.10 -9.83
N ASN A 115 -7.46 14.39 -9.50
CA ASN A 115 -6.37 15.01 -8.72
C ASN A 115 -6.41 14.73 -7.20
N GLN A 116 -7.35 13.91 -6.74
CA GLN A 116 -7.46 13.45 -5.35
C GLN A 116 -7.14 11.95 -5.22
N GLN A 117 -6.67 11.31 -6.30
CA GLN A 117 -6.12 9.95 -6.29
C GLN A 117 -4.74 9.92 -5.61
N ILE A 118 -4.78 10.06 -4.29
CA ILE A 118 -3.65 10.19 -3.37
C ILE A 118 -3.72 9.00 -2.40
N GLN A 119 -2.54 8.46 -2.09
CA GLN A 119 -2.36 7.26 -1.30
C GLN A 119 -3.20 7.22 -0.01
N GLY A 120 -3.13 8.28 0.78
CA GLY A 120 -3.86 8.41 2.05
C GLY A 120 -5.35 8.66 1.91
N PHE A 121 -5.90 8.82 0.72
CA PHE A 121 -7.34 9.04 0.49
C PHE A 121 -8.01 7.91 -0.30
N THR A 122 -7.23 7.01 -0.89
CA THR A 122 -7.77 5.93 -1.71
C THR A 122 -7.80 4.60 -0.93
N THR A 123 -8.97 3.94 -0.90
CA THR A 123 -9.12 2.65 -0.22
C THR A 123 -8.17 1.60 -0.79
N GLY A 124 -7.44 0.95 0.11
CA GLY A 124 -6.47 -0.11 -0.19
C GLY A 124 -6.56 -1.25 0.82
N VAL A 125 -5.57 -2.14 0.78
CA VAL A 125 -5.46 -3.25 1.73
C VAL A 125 -4.17 -3.11 2.53
N LEU A 126 -4.26 -3.31 3.84
CA LEU A 126 -3.11 -3.55 4.70
C LEU A 126 -2.92 -5.06 4.81
N LEU A 127 -1.72 -5.55 4.51
CA LEU A 127 -1.33 -6.95 4.61
C LEU A 127 -0.32 -7.13 5.73
N GLU A 128 -0.48 -8.20 6.51
CA GLU A 128 0.53 -8.72 7.44
C GLU A 128 1.12 -10.01 6.86
N GLY A 129 2.44 -10.12 6.86
CA GLY A 129 3.14 -11.32 6.43
C GLY A 129 4.34 -11.68 7.30
N LYS A 130 4.87 -12.88 7.04
CA LYS A 130 6.14 -13.37 7.59
C LYS A 130 7.13 -13.60 6.46
N TYR A 131 8.17 -12.79 6.44
CA TYR A 131 9.28 -12.90 5.52
C TYR A 131 10.31 -13.91 6.05
N ALA A 132 10.94 -14.64 5.13
CA ALA A 132 11.90 -15.68 5.43
C ALA A 132 13.03 -15.64 4.40
N ILE A 133 14.25 -15.89 4.85
CA ILE A 133 15.45 -15.97 4.00
C ILE A 133 16.05 -17.36 4.13
N ASN A 134 16.47 -17.95 3.01
CA ASN A 134 17.10 -19.27 2.97
C ASN A 134 16.30 -20.36 3.71
N GLY A 135 14.97 -20.29 3.64
CA GLY A 135 14.06 -21.21 4.34
C GLY A 135 13.97 -21.04 5.86
N LYS A 136 14.68 -20.08 6.46
CA LYS A 136 14.56 -19.75 7.89
C LYS A 136 13.34 -18.88 8.11
N THR A 137 12.34 -19.42 8.79
CA THR A 137 11.12 -18.70 9.21
C THR A 137 11.23 -18.27 10.66
N ASP A 138 10.44 -17.27 11.06
CA ASP A 138 10.32 -16.83 12.46
C ASP A 138 11.65 -16.38 13.09
N VAL A 139 12.56 -15.88 12.26
CA VAL A 139 13.86 -15.30 12.66
C VAL A 139 13.83 -13.80 12.48
N ASP A 140 14.63 -13.09 13.28
CA ASP A 140 14.81 -11.65 13.12
C ASP A 140 15.59 -11.34 11.85
N LEU A 141 15.15 -10.29 11.16
CA LEU A 141 15.71 -9.84 9.89
C LEU A 141 15.94 -8.35 9.92
N PHE A 142 16.89 -7.89 9.10
CA PHE A 142 17.27 -6.49 9.00
C PHE A 142 17.42 -6.06 7.55
N THR A 143 17.00 -4.84 7.21
CA THR A 143 17.41 -4.14 5.98
C THR A 143 18.12 -2.85 6.36
N LEU A 144 19.10 -2.44 5.56
CA LEU A 144 19.98 -1.31 5.87
C LEU A 144 20.00 -0.30 4.73
N GLY A 145 19.81 0.97 5.07
CA GLY A 145 19.77 2.08 4.13
C GLY A 145 18.79 1.81 2.99
N SER A 146 19.21 2.14 1.76
CA SER A 146 18.46 1.90 0.53
C SER A 146 18.68 0.51 -0.09
N SER A 147 19.36 -0.41 0.60
CA SER A 147 19.64 -1.74 0.08
C SER A 147 18.39 -2.62 0.07
N SER A 148 18.18 -3.37 -1.01
CA SER A 148 17.17 -4.43 -1.09
C SER A 148 17.61 -5.75 -0.44
N ALA A 149 18.85 -5.83 0.06
CA ALA A 149 19.36 -7.01 0.73
C ALA A 149 18.80 -7.15 2.14
N VAL A 150 18.56 -8.39 2.55
CA VAL A 150 18.05 -8.75 3.88
C VAL A 150 19.14 -9.49 4.64
N TYR A 151 19.39 -9.06 5.88
CA TYR A 151 20.48 -9.52 6.72
C TYR A 151 19.95 -10.19 8.00
N ASP A 152 20.77 -11.05 8.59
CA ASP A 152 20.60 -11.45 9.99
C ASP A 152 21.29 -10.44 10.92
N GLU A 153 21.07 -10.58 12.24
CA GLU A 153 21.64 -9.67 13.24
C GLU A 153 23.18 -9.62 13.18
N THR A 154 23.83 -10.77 12.95
CA THR A 154 25.30 -10.84 12.89
C THR A 154 25.83 -9.97 11.75
N LYS A 155 25.25 -10.10 10.55
CA LYS A 155 25.63 -9.29 9.39
C LYS A 155 25.31 -7.81 9.59
N MET A 156 24.15 -7.50 10.19
CA MET A 156 23.81 -6.11 10.51
C MET A 156 24.85 -5.48 11.46
N LEU A 157 25.19 -6.15 12.56
CA LEU A 157 26.16 -5.65 13.53
C LEU A 157 27.58 -5.53 12.96
N GLU A 158 27.96 -6.39 12.00
CA GLU A 158 29.21 -6.25 11.25
C GLU A 158 29.25 -4.91 10.49
N PHE A 159 28.18 -4.53 9.79
CA PHE A 159 28.12 -3.24 9.08
C PHE A 159 28.20 -2.06 10.04
N ILE A 160 27.38 -2.06 11.10
CA ILE A 160 27.34 -0.96 12.08
C ILE A 160 28.69 -0.74 12.74
N ASN A 161 29.32 -1.79 13.23
CA ASN A 161 30.62 -1.68 13.89
C ASN A 161 31.74 -1.31 12.91
N ALA A 162 31.67 -1.76 11.65
CA ALA A 162 32.62 -1.36 10.62
C ALA A 162 32.51 0.13 10.28
N THR A 163 31.30 0.66 10.08
CA THR A 163 31.05 2.09 9.83
C THR A 163 31.59 2.96 10.97
N LEU A 164 31.48 2.50 12.21
CA LEU A 164 31.94 3.24 13.40
C LEU A 164 33.39 2.96 13.79
N GLY A 165 34.07 2.02 13.13
CA GLY A 165 35.43 1.60 13.48
C GLY A 165 35.54 0.96 14.88
N LYS A 166 34.48 0.33 15.39
CA LYS A 166 34.44 -0.31 16.72
C LYS A 166 34.92 -1.76 16.66
N THR A 167 35.72 -2.18 17.63
CA THR A 167 36.28 -3.54 17.69
C THR A 167 36.31 -4.07 19.12
N GLY A 168 36.35 -5.40 19.28
CA GLY A 168 36.46 -6.03 20.60
C GLY A 168 35.31 -5.68 21.54
N ASP A 169 35.65 -5.14 22.70
CA ASP A 169 34.71 -4.82 23.78
C ASP A 169 33.89 -3.54 23.51
N ASP A 170 34.39 -2.67 22.62
CA ASP A 170 33.73 -1.41 22.24
C ASP A 170 32.67 -1.61 21.15
N GLN A 171 32.50 -2.83 20.64
CA GLN A 171 31.47 -3.12 19.64
C GLN A 171 30.07 -2.88 20.21
N TYR A 172 29.18 -2.36 19.37
CA TYR A 172 27.76 -2.30 19.65
C TYR A 172 27.09 -3.64 19.38
N ILE A 173 26.11 -3.96 20.22
CA ILE A 173 25.14 -5.03 20.07
C ILE A 173 23.73 -4.42 20.00
N PHE A 174 22.79 -5.17 19.45
CA PHE A 174 21.39 -4.77 19.37
C PHE A 174 20.67 -5.10 20.68
N ASP A 175 19.83 -4.18 21.18
CA ASP A 175 19.04 -4.33 22.39
C ASP A 175 17.54 -4.26 22.10
N GLU A 176 16.96 -5.41 21.82
CA GLU A 176 15.52 -5.54 21.56
C GLU A 176 14.66 -5.59 22.83
N SER A 177 15.25 -5.51 24.04
CA SER A 177 14.54 -5.78 25.30
C SER A 177 13.34 -4.87 25.58
N SER A 178 13.31 -3.67 24.98
CA SER A 178 12.21 -2.71 25.10
C SER A 178 11.26 -2.69 23.90
N LEU A 179 11.50 -3.49 22.86
CA LEU A 179 10.69 -3.53 21.64
C LEU A 179 9.45 -4.40 21.82
N GLN A 180 8.34 -3.94 21.22
CA GLN A 180 7.07 -4.67 21.17
C GLN A 180 6.66 -4.98 19.72
N GLY A 181 7.65 -5.24 18.87
CA GLY A 181 7.47 -5.47 17.44
C GLY A 181 8.74 -5.13 16.66
N GLY A 182 8.62 -5.22 15.33
CA GLY A 182 9.59 -4.60 14.44
C GLY A 182 9.54 -3.07 14.56
N ILE A 183 10.60 -2.41 14.10
CA ILE A 183 10.72 -0.95 14.12
C ILE A 183 11.65 -0.46 13.01
N THR A 184 11.45 0.77 12.56
CA THR A 184 12.42 1.53 11.77
C THR A 184 13.31 2.36 12.71
N ILE A 185 14.63 2.22 12.61
CA ILE A 185 15.61 3.00 13.37
C ILE A 185 16.28 3.97 12.41
N ASP A 186 15.97 5.25 12.52
CA ASP A 186 16.55 6.29 11.68
C ASP A 186 16.81 7.61 12.42
N THR A 187 16.46 7.70 13.70
CA THR A 187 16.72 8.86 14.55
C THR A 187 17.85 8.63 15.55
N GLU A 188 18.48 9.72 16.00
CA GLU A 188 19.52 9.69 17.04
C GLU A 188 19.02 9.00 18.32
N ASP A 189 17.79 9.31 18.75
CA ASP A 189 17.19 8.76 19.95
C ASP A 189 16.98 7.24 19.84
N GLU A 190 16.59 6.73 18.66
CA GLU A 190 16.41 5.30 18.45
C GLU A 190 17.75 4.56 18.37
N PHE A 191 18.75 5.11 17.69
CA PHE A 191 20.09 4.54 17.65
C PHE A 191 20.69 4.44 19.06
N THR A 192 20.61 5.51 19.84
CA THR A 192 21.12 5.54 21.23
C THR A 192 20.35 4.58 22.14
N LYS A 193 19.06 4.38 21.91
CA LYS A 193 18.20 3.50 22.71
C LYS A 193 18.40 2.00 22.41
N TYR A 194 18.52 1.61 21.14
CA TYR A 194 18.50 0.20 20.72
C TYR A 194 19.86 -0.41 20.45
N PHE A 195 20.94 0.37 20.57
CA PHE A 195 22.30 -0.15 20.50
C PHE A 195 23.06 0.14 21.79
N LYS A 196 23.77 -0.86 22.29
CA LYS A 196 24.59 -0.76 23.50
C LYS A 196 25.94 -1.42 23.32
N THR A 197 26.95 -0.95 24.04
CA THR A 197 28.28 -1.57 24.01
C THR A 197 28.19 -3.00 24.54
N LYS A 198 28.91 -3.90 23.88
CA LYS A 198 29.02 -5.31 24.24
C LYS A 198 29.53 -5.46 25.68
N ASN A 199 30.52 -4.65 26.05
CA ASN A 199 31.02 -4.58 27.41
C ASN A 199 30.30 -3.48 28.18
N GLY A 200 29.73 -3.81 29.34
CA GLY A 200 29.06 -2.87 30.23
C GLY A 200 27.65 -2.45 29.83
N GLY A 201 27.18 -2.75 28.60
CA GLY A 201 25.80 -2.46 28.18
C GLY A 201 25.48 -0.97 28.17
N ILE A 202 26.46 -0.13 27.83
CA ILE A 202 26.31 1.32 27.81
C ILE A 202 25.61 1.72 26.50
N ALA A 203 24.58 2.55 26.58
CA ALA A 203 23.88 3.08 25.42
C ALA A 203 24.84 3.72 24.40
N MET A 204 24.53 3.58 23.11
CA MET A 204 25.28 4.21 22.03
C MET A 204 25.39 5.73 22.25
N THR A 205 26.54 6.29 21.88
CA THR A 205 26.77 7.73 22.03
C THR A 205 26.09 8.53 20.92
N SER A 206 25.70 9.77 21.23
CA SER A 206 25.19 10.74 20.25
C SER A 206 26.12 10.93 19.05
N GLU A 207 27.44 10.90 19.28
CA GLU A 207 28.43 11.06 18.21
C GLU A 207 28.41 9.87 17.23
N ASP A 208 28.34 8.64 17.76
CA ASP A 208 28.28 7.45 16.92
C ASP A 208 26.94 7.34 16.20
N ALA A 209 25.82 7.66 16.86
CA ALA A 209 24.50 7.70 16.23
C ALA A 209 24.47 8.67 15.02
N LYS A 210 25.01 9.88 15.17
CA LYS A 210 25.12 10.86 14.07
C LYS A 210 25.99 10.38 12.91
N LYS A 211 27.05 9.61 13.19
CA LYS A 211 27.89 9.01 12.15
C LYS A 211 27.12 7.98 11.34
N LEU A 212 26.30 7.13 11.99
CA LEU A 212 25.45 6.16 11.30
C LEU A 212 24.41 6.86 10.43
N MET A 213 23.70 7.86 10.98
CA MET A 213 22.68 8.63 10.24
C MET A 213 23.25 9.37 9.02
N ALA A 214 24.54 9.74 9.05
CA ALA A 214 25.20 10.37 7.92
C ALA A 214 25.60 9.38 6.80
N ASP A 215 25.70 8.09 7.10
CA ASP A 215 26.10 7.05 6.15
C ASP A 215 24.86 6.39 5.54
N GLN A 216 24.57 6.69 4.27
CA GLN A 216 23.39 6.19 3.56
C GLN A 216 23.27 4.66 3.48
N SER A 217 24.35 3.91 3.72
CA SER A 217 24.31 2.44 3.76
C SER A 217 23.70 1.88 5.04
N VAL A 218 23.66 2.66 6.12
CA VAL A 218 23.20 2.25 7.46
C VAL A 218 22.36 3.31 8.18
N ALA A 219 22.10 4.46 7.55
CA ALA A 219 21.36 5.58 8.13
C ALA A 219 19.94 5.22 8.57
N GLN A 220 19.37 4.19 7.96
CA GLN A 220 18.10 3.58 8.33
C GLN A 220 18.29 2.09 8.53
N ILE A 221 17.77 1.55 9.63
CA ILE A 221 17.76 0.11 9.91
C ILE A 221 16.32 -0.31 10.16
N ASN A 222 15.76 -1.17 9.31
CA ASN A 222 14.46 -1.78 9.56
C ASN A 222 14.69 -3.12 10.25
N TYR A 223 14.19 -3.26 11.47
CA TYR A 223 14.19 -4.52 12.22
C TYR A 223 12.83 -5.21 12.10
N TYR A 224 12.81 -6.42 11.55
CA TYR A 224 11.61 -7.22 11.39
C TYR A 224 11.59 -8.33 12.44
N GLN A 225 10.98 -8.06 13.60
CA GLN A 225 10.88 -9.05 14.67
C GLN A 225 10.19 -10.32 14.18
N THR A 226 10.86 -11.46 14.30
CA THR A 226 10.42 -12.77 13.81
C THR A 226 10.02 -12.78 12.32
N GLY A 227 10.62 -11.89 11.53
CA GLY A 227 10.34 -11.71 10.11
C GLY A 227 8.95 -11.13 9.82
N LYS A 228 8.25 -10.59 10.83
CA LYS A 228 6.95 -9.96 10.63
C LYS A 228 7.13 -8.68 9.83
N THR A 229 6.29 -8.50 8.81
CA THR A 229 6.33 -7.34 7.93
C THR A 229 4.93 -6.95 7.48
N TYR A 230 4.73 -5.66 7.24
CA TYR A 230 3.48 -5.08 6.80
C TYR A 230 3.63 -4.48 5.41
N TYR A 231 2.57 -4.61 4.62
CA TYR A 231 2.50 -3.99 3.31
C TYR A 231 1.21 -3.21 3.25
N TRP A 232 1.31 -1.93 2.98
CA TRP A 232 0.18 -1.21 2.45
C TRP A 232 0.19 -1.41 0.93
N THR A 233 -0.87 -2.03 0.42
CA THR A 233 -0.94 -2.40 -1.00
C THR A 233 -1.13 -1.18 -1.86
N ARG A 234 -0.87 -1.32 -3.17
CA ARG A 234 -1.39 -0.36 -4.12
C ARG A 234 -2.91 -0.18 -3.94
N PRO A 235 -3.44 1.05 -4.07
CA PRO A 235 -4.86 1.31 -3.89
C PRO A 235 -5.72 0.55 -4.89
N ILE A 236 -7.00 0.35 -4.56
CA ILE A 236 -7.91 -0.45 -5.38
C ILE A 236 -8.23 0.29 -6.69
N LYS A 237 -7.78 -0.25 -7.83
CA LYS A 237 -8.14 0.23 -9.17
C LYS A 237 -9.61 -0.07 -9.48
N HIS A 238 -10.34 0.91 -10.02
CA HIS A 238 -11.70 0.71 -10.52
C HIS A 238 -11.72 0.55 -12.04
N PHE A 239 -11.46 1.61 -12.81
CA PHE A 239 -11.37 1.49 -14.27
C PHE A 239 -10.02 0.92 -14.72
N GLY A 240 -8.96 1.07 -13.92
CA GLY A 240 -7.65 0.47 -14.17
C GLY A 240 -6.97 0.91 -15.47
N ASP A 241 -5.90 0.23 -15.84
CA ASP A 241 -5.00 0.66 -16.92
C ASP A 241 -5.64 0.60 -18.31
N TYR A 242 -6.59 -0.31 -18.52
CA TYR A 242 -7.29 -0.45 -19.81
C TYR A 242 -8.04 0.83 -20.20
N TYR A 243 -8.81 1.41 -19.27
CA TYR A 243 -9.63 2.60 -19.52
C TYR A 243 -8.93 3.92 -19.17
N THR A 244 -7.93 3.87 -18.28
CA THR A 244 -7.27 5.06 -17.74
C THR A 244 -5.73 4.93 -17.78
N PRO A 245 -5.13 4.59 -18.94
CA PRO A 245 -3.69 4.44 -19.01
C PRO A 245 -2.99 5.77 -18.76
N ILE A 246 -1.85 5.71 -18.09
CA ILE A 246 -1.06 6.89 -17.74
C ILE A 246 0.09 7.08 -18.74
N TYR A 247 0.37 8.34 -19.04
CA TYR A 247 1.39 8.73 -20.00
C TYR A 247 2.17 9.93 -19.48
N LYS A 248 3.48 9.92 -19.68
CA LYS A 248 4.40 11.02 -19.36
C LYS A 248 5.18 11.38 -20.61
N ASN A 249 5.19 12.66 -20.98
CA ASN A 249 5.85 13.17 -22.19
C ASN A 249 5.46 12.42 -23.48
N GLY A 250 4.19 12.01 -23.58
CA GLY A 250 3.65 11.30 -24.76
C GLY A 250 3.97 9.81 -24.84
N LEU A 251 4.69 9.25 -23.87
CA LEU A 251 5.02 7.81 -23.79
C LEU A 251 4.25 7.14 -22.65
N PRO A 252 3.93 5.83 -22.77
CA PRO A 252 3.38 5.07 -21.66
C PRO A 252 4.25 5.21 -20.41
N ALA A 253 3.62 5.38 -19.27
CA ALA A 253 4.28 5.46 -17.98
C ALA A 253 3.66 4.43 -17.03
N ASP A 254 4.39 4.12 -15.96
CA ASP A 254 3.91 3.28 -14.86
C ASP A 254 3.73 4.10 -13.57
N TYR A 255 4.01 5.41 -13.62
CA TYR A 255 3.95 6.29 -12.46
C TYR A 255 3.76 7.78 -12.81
N TYR A 256 3.26 8.54 -11.84
CA TYR A 256 3.29 10.00 -11.75
C TYR A 256 4.08 10.46 -10.53
N ASP A 257 4.62 11.67 -10.61
CA ASP A 257 5.32 12.29 -9.48
C ASP A 257 4.35 13.06 -8.56
N ASP A 258 3.15 13.38 -9.06
CA ASP A 258 2.17 14.19 -8.35
C ASP A 258 0.74 13.86 -8.79
N ALA A 259 -0.20 13.84 -7.85
CA ALA A 259 -1.61 13.59 -8.12
C ALA A 259 -2.23 14.66 -9.02
N ARG A 260 -1.65 15.87 -9.09
CA ARG A 260 -2.07 16.95 -9.99
C ARG A 260 -1.83 16.63 -11.46
N ASP A 261 -1.03 15.61 -11.78
CA ASP A 261 -0.84 15.12 -13.14
C ASP A 261 -2.07 14.34 -13.66
N TYR A 262 -2.93 13.85 -12.75
CA TYR A 262 -4.20 13.26 -13.14
C TYR A 262 -5.21 14.34 -13.56
N ASN A 263 -5.80 14.15 -14.72
CA ASN A 263 -6.94 14.93 -15.20
C ASN A 263 -8.22 14.08 -15.31
N ASP A 264 -9.38 14.73 -15.17
CA ASP A 264 -10.66 14.02 -15.13
C ASP A 264 -11.01 13.29 -16.43
N ASN A 265 -10.70 13.90 -17.58
CA ASN A 265 -11.04 13.32 -18.88
C ASN A 265 -10.39 11.94 -19.06
N ASP A 266 -9.11 11.84 -18.72
CA ASP A 266 -8.30 10.65 -18.99
C ASP A 266 -8.24 9.68 -17.81
N HIS A 267 -8.27 10.19 -16.58
CA HIS A 267 -7.91 9.42 -15.38
C HIS A 267 -9.00 9.31 -14.32
N LEU A 268 -10.10 10.06 -14.41
CA LEU A 268 -11.15 9.98 -13.39
C LEU A 268 -11.68 8.55 -13.23
N GLY A 269 -11.68 8.05 -12.00
CA GLY A 269 -12.12 6.71 -11.64
C GLY A 269 -11.10 5.61 -11.96
N ARG A 270 -9.84 5.97 -12.22
CA ARG A 270 -8.75 5.00 -12.31
C ARG A 270 -8.67 4.16 -11.04
N TYR A 271 -8.74 4.83 -9.89
CA TYR A 271 -8.83 4.25 -8.56
C TYR A 271 -10.21 4.45 -7.94
N GLY A 272 -10.53 3.71 -6.89
CA GLY A 272 -11.71 3.90 -6.04
C GLY A 272 -12.59 2.67 -5.85
N VAL A 273 -13.42 2.70 -4.81
CA VAL A 273 -14.41 1.67 -4.52
C VAL A 273 -15.82 2.22 -4.69
N VAL A 274 -16.58 1.64 -5.63
CA VAL A 274 -17.95 2.06 -5.97
C VAL A 274 -18.93 1.04 -5.42
N ARG A 275 -20.03 1.50 -4.81
CA ARG A 275 -21.04 0.61 -4.22
C ARG A 275 -21.57 -0.40 -5.23
N ASN A 276 -21.96 -1.58 -4.73
CA ASN A 276 -22.53 -2.66 -5.54
C ASN A 276 -21.56 -3.23 -6.59
N ASN A 277 -20.26 -3.26 -6.26
CA ASN A 277 -19.23 -3.97 -7.00
C ASN A 277 -18.51 -4.93 -6.06
N TRP A 278 -17.97 -6.01 -6.62
CA TRP A 278 -17.10 -6.95 -5.92
C TRP A 278 -15.69 -6.81 -6.48
N TYR A 279 -14.73 -6.50 -5.61
CA TYR A 279 -13.32 -6.36 -5.95
C TYR A 279 -12.58 -7.60 -5.47
N GLU A 280 -12.03 -8.37 -6.41
CA GLU A 280 -11.15 -9.49 -6.12
C GLU A 280 -9.71 -9.04 -6.33
N LEU A 281 -8.88 -9.18 -5.30
CA LEU A 281 -7.49 -8.76 -5.31
C LEU A 281 -6.58 -10.00 -5.28
N ASN A 282 -5.78 -10.15 -6.31
CA ASN A 282 -4.84 -11.26 -6.48
C ASN A 282 -3.41 -10.74 -6.38
N ILE A 283 -2.69 -11.13 -5.33
CA ILE A 283 -1.28 -10.74 -5.17
C ILE A 283 -0.40 -11.61 -6.07
N THR A 284 0.33 -11.00 -7.00
CA THR A 284 1.10 -11.72 -8.03
C THR A 284 2.59 -11.75 -7.76
N SER A 285 3.15 -10.70 -7.13
CA SER A 285 4.54 -10.69 -6.70
C SER A 285 4.79 -9.73 -5.54
N VAL A 286 5.89 -9.95 -4.84
CA VAL A 286 6.42 -9.10 -3.77
C VAL A 286 7.92 -8.91 -4.03
N SER A 287 8.41 -7.68 -3.93
CA SER A 287 9.81 -7.34 -4.25
C SER A 287 10.78 -7.54 -3.07
N GLY A 288 10.28 -7.61 -1.84
CA GLY A 288 11.09 -7.75 -0.63
C GLY A 288 10.24 -7.74 0.64
N PRO A 289 10.85 -7.66 1.84
CA PRO A 289 10.11 -7.28 3.03
C PRO A 289 9.48 -5.89 2.81
N GLY A 290 8.29 -5.67 3.37
CA GLY A 290 7.64 -4.36 3.38
C GLY A 290 8.16 -3.54 4.55
N TYR A 291 7.26 -2.97 5.34
CA TYR A 291 7.60 -2.19 6.53
C TYR A 291 7.71 -3.08 7.79
N PRO A 292 8.57 -2.75 8.76
CA PRO A 292 8.71 -3.50 10.01
C PRO A 292 7.53 -3.26 10.97
N GLU A 293 6.86 -2.12 10.83
CA GLU A 293 5.64 -1.71 11.51
C GLU A 293 4.58 -1.24 10.50
N ILE A 294 3.36 -0.97 10.95
CA ILE A 294 2.31 -0.45 10.06
C ILE A 294 2.74 0.97 9.65
N PRO A 295 2.98 1.24 8.35
CA PRO A 295 3.44 2.55 7.92
C PRO A 295 2.32 3.59 8.06
N GLU A 296 2.71 4.84 8.32
CA GLU A 296 1.83 5.97 8.06
C GLU A 296 1.59 6.10 6.55
N ILE A 297 0.35 6.39 6.16
CA ILE A 297 0.00 6.53 4.75
C ILE A 297 0.03 8.02 4.39
N PRO A 298 0.83 8.43 3.40
CA PRO A 298 0.97 9.83 3.06
C PRO A 298 -0.32 10.41 2.48
N THR A 299 -0.62 11.66 2.85
CA THR A 299 -1.78 12.42 2.34
C THR A 299 -1.37 13.60 1.45
N ASP A 300 -0.09 13.71 1.10
CA ASP A 300 0.41 14.80 0.27
C ASP A 300 0.10 14.51 -1.22
N PRO A 301 -0.27 15.51 -2.03
CA PRO A 301 -0.40 15.33 -3.48
C PRO A 301 0.84 14.79 -4.18
N GLY A 302 2.05 14.99 -3.62
CA GLY A 302 3.31 14.39 -4.08
C GLY A 302 3.39 12.87 -3.88
N ASP A 303 2.40 12.26 -3.22
CA ASP A 303 2.24 10.82 -3.06
C ASP A 303 1.01 10.30 -3.83
N PRO A 304 1.05 10.33 -5.18
CA PRO A 304 -0.06 9.83 -5.98
C PRO A 304 -0.23 8.32 -5.85
N ASP A 305 -1.42 7.83 -6.17
CA ASP A 305 -1.71 6.38 -6.17
C ASP A 305 -0.77 5.57 -7.10
N ASP A 306 -0.24 6.19 -8.16
CA ASP A 306 0.80 5.66 -9.04
C ASP A 306 2.18 6.29 -8.76
N SER A 307 2.72 6.26 -7.53
CA SER A 307 4.02 6.90 -7.19
C SER A 307 5.28 6.16 -7.69
N GLY A 308 5.14 5.10 -8.51
CA GLY A 308 6.26 4.32 -9.05
C GLY A 308 6.90 3.35 -8.07
N GLU A 309 6.89 3.67 -6.78
CA GLU A 309 7.35 2.80 -5.71
C GLU A 309 6.23 1.86 -5.21
N GLY A 310 6.61 0.68 -4.74
CA GLY A 310 5.67 -0.31 -4.22
C GLY A 310 6.28 -1.68 -4.01
N PHE A 311 5.99 -2.28 -2.85
CA PHE A 311 6.50 -3.60 -2.46
C PHE A 311 5.70 -4.77 -3.03
N VAL A 312 4.44 -4.53 -3.43
CA VAL A 312 3.48 -5.57 -3.81
C VAL A 312 2.91 -5.26 -5.20
N LYS A 313 2.94 -6.26 -6.09
CA LYS A 313 2.20 -6.25 -7.35
C LYS A 313 0.90 -7.03 -7.19
N MET A 314 -0.20 -6.44 -7.65
CA MET A 314 -1.52 -7.05 -7.59
C MET A 314 -2.26 -6.96 -8.91
N GLU A 315 -3.11 -7.94 -9.17
CA GLU A 315 -4.13 -7.94 -10.21
C GLU A 315 -5.49 -7.79 -9.54
N ILE A 316 -6.33 -6.90 -10.09
CA ILE A 316 -7.65 -6.59 -9.53
C ILE A 316 -8.70 -6.96 -10.57
N ASN A 317 -9.60 -7.87 -10.19
CA ASN A 317 -10.75 -8.25 -10.98
C ASN A 317 -12.00 -7.63 -10.37
N ILE A 318 -12.81 -6.93 -11.16
CA ILE A 318 -14.04 -6.30 -10.69
C ILE A 318 -15.23 -7.04 -11.26
N LEU A 319 -15.98 -7.71 -10.38
CA LEU A 319 -17.23 -8.35 -10.74
C LEU A 319 -18.39 -7.40 -10.46
N SER A 320 -19.18 -7.17 -11.50
CA SER A 320 -20.45 -6.45 -11.40
C SER A 320 -21.44 -7.26 -10.58
N TRP A 321 -22.07 -6.67 -9.55
CA TRP A 321 -23.25 -7.30 -8.95
C TRP A 321 -24.42 -7.31 -9.92
N ALA A 322 -25.25 -8.37 -9.85
CA ALA A 322 -26.42 -8.55 -10.69
C ALA A 322 -27.47 -7.45 -10.46
N LYS A 323 -28.13 -6.99 -11.54
CA LYS A 323 -29.35 -6.18 -11.43
C LYS A 323 -30.44 -7.03 -10.78
N ARG A 324 -31.03 -6.52 -9.69
CA ARG A 324 -32.23 -7.08 -9.08
C ARG A 324 -33.35 -6.04 -9.19
N THR A 325 -34.50 -6.45 -9.70
CA THR A 325 -35.70 -5.62 -9.78
C THR A 325 -36.68 -6.14 -8.75
N GLN A 326 -37.21 -5.25 -7.92
CA GLN A 326 -38.29 -5.53 -7.00
C GLN A 326 -39.39 -4.51 -7.28
N ASP A 327 -40.53 -5.01 -7.75
CA ASP A 327 -41.73 -4.19 -7.89
C ASP A 327 -42.39 -4.05 -6.51
N VAL A 328 -42.80 -2.84 -6.16
CA VAL A 328 -43.54 -2.55 -4.93
C VAL A 328 -44.83 -1.87 -5.34
N ASP A 329 -45.94 -2.60 -5.24
CA ASP A 329 -47.28 -2.01 -5.35
C ASP A 329 -47.58 -1.25 -4.05
N LEU A 330 -47.96 0.02 -4.18
CA LEU A 330 -48.30 0.90 -3.05
C LEU A 330 -49.78 0.85 -2.70
#